data_AF-A0A5B7FD63-F1
#
_entry.id   AF-A0A5B7FD63-F1
#
_cell.length_a   1.000
_cell.length_b   1.000
_cell.length_c   1.000
_cell.angle_alpha   90.00
_cell.angle_beta   90.00
_cell.angle_gamma   90.00
#
_symmetry.space_group_name_H-M   'P 1'
#
loop_
_entity.id
_entity.type
_entity.pdbx_description
1 polymer ?
#
loop_
_entity_poly.entity_id
_entity_poly.type
_entity_poly.pdbx_seq_one_letter_code
_entity_poly.pdbx_strand_id
1 'polypeptide(L)'
;MATITLGLGAAGAVAAGAAVAGLAGAVTLAGLALAGRRRGRGRRFRGGRRRFGRAVAEESAAVERIMALIREEDDSGCARRMVCELGRRAQETLSEEEKDILDLVGPGVPPGQGVLPEGASWEYRAVRGLGEAGGNCGHAFPTCTLGGAQLMSAVTAYLP
;
A
#
# COMPACT_ATOMS: atom_id res chain seq x y z
N MET A 1 30.20 -5.56 34.12
CA MET A 1 29.97 -6.98 33.79
C MET A 1 28.60 -7.38 34.33
N ALA A 2 27.67 -7.70 33.44
CA ALA A 2 26.48 -8.51 33.72
C ALA A 2 25.90 -8.96 32.38
N THR A 3 26.27 -10.17 31.97
CA THR A 3 25.71 -10.89 30.81
C THR A 3 24.54 -11.74 31.31
N ILE A 4 23.36 -11.59 30.71
CA ILE A 4 22.24 -12.50 30.96
C ILE A 4 21.94 -13.26 29.67
N THR A 5 22.24 -14.55 29.75
CA THR A 5 22.07 -15.60 28.76
C THR A 5 20.70 -16.25 28.97
N LEU A 6 19.85 -16.22 27.94
CA LEU A 6 18.66 -17.08 27.78
C LEU A 6 18.67 -17.40 26.27
N GLY A 7 18.79 -18.62 25.76
CA GLY A 7 18.38 -19.93 26.24
C GLY A 7 17.61 -20.58 25.08
N LEU A 8 18.28 -21.47 24.35
CA LEU A 8 17.82 -22.16 23.13
C LEU A 8 16.53 -23.00 23.32
N GLY A 9 15.77 -23.12 22.23
CA GLY A 9 14.81 -24.21 21.94
C GLY A 9 13.67 -23.68 21.05
N ALA A 10 13.23 -24.30 19.96
CA ALA A 10 13.43 -25.64 19.44
C ALA A 10 13.17 -25.67 17.92
N ALA A 11 13.65 -26.74 17.31
CA ALA A 11 13.60 -27.06 15.89
C ALA A 11 12.18 -27.23 15.33
N GLY A 12 12.04 -26.92 14.04
CA GLY A 12 10.85 -27.21 13.23
C GLY A 12 11.21 -27.27 11.76
N ALA A 13 12.15 -28.15 11.38
CA ALA A 13 12.45 -28.47 10.00
C ALA A 13 11.35 -29.40 9.46
N VAL A 14 10.50 -28.91 8.57
CA VAL A 14 9.62 -29.77 7.77
C VAL A 14 10.35 -30.15 6.49
N ALA A 15 10.71 -31.42 6.43
CA ALA A 15 11.40 -32.07 5.35
C ALA A 15 10.42 -32.51 4.24
N ALA A 16 10.93 -32.43 3.01
CA ALA A 16 10.80 -33.37 1.90
C ALA A 16 9.40 -33.79 1.41
N GLY A 17 9.19 -33.58 0.10
CA GLY A 17 8.13 -34.21 -0.67
C GLY A 17 8.32 -34.02 -2.17
N ALA A 18 9.39 -34.60 -2.73
CA ALA A 18 9.56 -34.72 -4.17
C ALA A 18 8.62 -35.81 -4.72
N ALA A 19 7.90 -35.52 -5.80
CA ALA A 19 7.32 -36.54 -6.66
C ALA A 19 7.50 -36.10 -8.12
N VAL A 20 8.51 -36.71 -8.73
CA VAL A 20 8.84 -36.67 -10.15
C VAL A 20 7.96 -37.68 -10.90
N ALA A 21 7.94 -37.51 -12.22
CA ALA A 21 7.64 -38.51 -13.25
C ALA A 21 6.21 -38.51 -13.81
N GLY A 22 6.14 -38.33 -15.13
CA GLY A 22 4.92 -38.57 -15.88
C GLY A 22 4.97 -38.20 -17.36
N LEU A 23 5.76 -38.97 -18.13
CA LEU A 23 5.57 -39.27 -19.57
C LEU A 23 5.96 -38.15 -20.56
N ALA A 24 7.14 -38.22 -21.18
CA ALA A 24 7.45 -39.07 -22.34
C ALA A 24 6.58 -38.76 -23.56
N GLY A 25 7.18 -38.14 -24.57
CA GLY A 25 6.52 -37.88 -25.84
C GLY A 25 7.39 -37.12 -26.84
N ALA A 26 8.60 -37.59 -27.10
CA ALA A 26 9.34 -37.16 -28.28
C ALA A 26 8.77 -37.88 -29.51
N VAL A 27 8.10 -37.13 -30.40
CA VAL A 27 7.90 -37.53 -31.80
C VAL A 27 8.17 -36.30 -32.66
N THR A 28 9.40 -36.19 -33.12
CA THR A 28 9.73 -35.50 -34.36
C THR A 28 9.15 -36.31 -35.52
N LEU A 29 8.48 -35.68 -36.50
CA LEU A 29 8.63 -35.95 -37.94
C LEU A 29 7.70 -35.04 -38.77
N ALA A 30 8.36 -34.33 -39.70
CA ALA A 30 7.96 -33.85 -41.02
C ALA A 30 6.48 -33.86 -41.45
N GLY A 31 6.02 -32.71 -41.96
CA GLY A 31 4.80 -32.61 -42.76
C GLY A 31 4.62 -31.24 -43.41
N LEU A 32 5.36 -30.97 -44.49
CA LEU A 32 4.96 -29.99 -45.49
C LEU A 32 3.66 -30.48 -46.15
N ALA A 33 2.55 -29.75 -46.03
CA ALA A 33 1.47 -29.82 -47.00
C ALA A 33 0.51 -28.60 -46.93
N LEU A 34 0.61 -27.78 -47.97
CA LEU A 34 -0.50 -27.28 -48.79
C LEU A 34 -1.57 -26.37 -48.15
N ALA A 35 -1.44 -25.08 -48.50
CA ALA A 35 -2.46 -24.28 -49.17
C ALA A 35 -3.94 -24.66 -48.91
N GLY A 36 -4.58 -23.89 -48.02
CA GLY A 36 -6.02 -23.90 -47.81
C GLY A 36 -6.57 -22.50 -47.59
N ARG A 37 -6.68 -21.72 -48.68
CA ARG A 37 -7.49 -20.49 -48.73
C ARG A 37 -8.93 -20.86 -48.38
N ARG A 38 -9.40 -20.56 -47.16
CA ARG A 38 -10.83 -20.37 -46.88
C ARG A 38 -11.05 -19.13 -46.04
N ARG A 39 -11.72 -18.18 -46.69
CA ARG A 39 -12.33 -16.98 -46.12
C ARG A 39 -13.22 -17.37 -44.94
N GLY A 40 -12.67 -17.27 -43.73
CA GLY A 40 -13.41 -17.34 -42.47
C GLY A 40 -13.44 -15.95 -41.85
N ARG A 41 -14.37 -15.13 -42.34
CA ARG A 41 -14.99 -13.95 -41.68
C ARG A 41 -14.41 -13.69 -40.28
N GLY A 42 -13.36 -12.88 -40.22
CA GLY A 42 -12.76 -12.44 -38.98
C GLY A 42 -13.82 -11.71 -38.15
N ARG A 43 -14.42 -12.41 -37.20
CA ARG A 43 -15.13 -11.78 -36.09
C ARG A 43 -14.07 -10.96 -35.38
N ARG A 44 -14.12 -9.64 -35.60
CA ARG A 44 -13.33 -8.67 -34.85
C ARG A 44 -13.78 -8.73 -33.39
N PHE A 45 -13.32 -9.73 -32.65
CA PHE A 45 -13.23 -9.67 -31.20
C PHE A 45 -12.06 -8.75 -30.86
N ARG A 46 -12.24 -7.44 -31.02
CA ARG A 46 -11.33 -6.44 -30.49
C ARG A 46 -12.14 -5.27 -29.98
N GLY A 47 -12.63 -5.43 -28.77
CA GLY A 47 -13.36 -4.38 -28.07
C GLY A 47 -13.59 -4.67 -26.59
N GLY A 48 -12.90 -5.64 -25.98
CA GLY A 48 -12.87 -5.80 -24.53
C GLY A 48 -12.00 -4.70 -23.89
N ARG A 49 -12.38 -3.44 -24.10
CA ARG A 49 -11.71 -2.31 -23.46
C ARG A 49 -12.15 -2.26 -22.01
N ARG A 50 -11.24 -2.67 -21.12
CA ARG A 50 -10.99 -2.11 -19.80
C ARG A 50 -12.14 -2.24 -18.78
N ARG A 51 -12.32 -3.44 -18.22
CA ARG A 51 -12.98 -3.60 -16.89
C ARG A 51 -12.03 -3.43 -15.70
N PHE A 52 -10.72 -3.32 -15.94
CA PHE A 52 -9.70 -3.23 -14.88
C PHE A 52 -9.64 -1.86 -14.18
N GLY A 53 -10.26 -0.80 -14.72
CA GLY A 53 -10.27 0.52 -14.07
C GLY A 53 -11.33 0.68 -12.99
N ARG A 54 -12.36 -0.19 -12.97
CA ARG A 54 -13.48 -0.05 -12.04
C ARG A 54 -13.09 -0.42 -10.61
N ALA A 55 -12.29 -1.48 -10.43
CA ALA A 55 -11.86 -1.92 -9.11
C ALA A 55 -10.95 -0.88 -8.44
N VAL A 56 -9.95 -0.35 -9.16
CA VAL A 56 -9.04 0.67 -8.63
C VAL A 56 -9.78 1.98 -8.30
N ALA A 57 -10.74 2.38 -9.14
CA ALA A 57 -11.56 3.56 -8.87
C ALA A 57 -12.50 3.39 -7.68
N GLU A 58 -13.01 2.18 -7.46
CA GLU A 58 -13.86 1.83 -6.32
C GLU A 58 -13.06 1.82 -5.01
N GLU A 59 -11.87 1.24 -5.02
CA GLU A 59 -10.93 1.24 -3.89
C GLU A 59 -10.50 2.67 -3.54
N SER A 60 -10.11 3.48 -4.53
CA SER A 60 -9.75 4.88 -4.28
C SER A 60 -10.91 5.70 -3.70
N ALA A 61 -12.14 5.43 -4.14
CA ALA A 61 -13.33 6.07 -3.59
C ALA A 61 -13.65 5.60 -2.17
N ALA A 62 -13.34 4.34 -1.82
CA ALA A 62 -13.47 3.83 -0.47
C ALA A 62 -12.47 4.50 0.48
N VAL A 63 -11.20 4.60 0.07
CA VAL A 63 -10.16 5.29 0.85
C VAL A 63 -10.53 6.76 1.05
N GLU A 64 -10.99 7.45 0.00
CA GLU A 64 -11.43 8.84 0.11
C GLU A 64 -12.57 9.01 1.13
N ARG A 65 -13.57 8.13 1.12
CA ARG A 65 -14.66 8.16 2.11
C ARG A 65 -14.18 7.95 3.54
N ILE A 66 -13.28 6.99 3.76
CA ILE A 66 -12.72 6.72 5.09
C ILE A 66 -11.92 7.93 5.58
N MET A 67 -11.06 8.49 4.73
CA MET A 67 -10.25 9.66 5.07
C MET A 67 -11.13 10.89 5.33
N ALA A 68 -12.22 11.07 4.58
CA ALA A 68 -13.18 12.15 4.80
C ALA A 68 -13.89 12.00 6.15
N LEU A 69 -14.29 10.78 6.51
CA LEU A 69 -14.89 10.51 7.82
C LEU A 69 -13.89 10.78 8.96
N ILE A 70 -12.64 10.32 8.85
CA ILE A 70 -11.61 10.62 9.85
C ILE A 70 -11.42 12.14 9.98
N ARG A 71 -11.39 12.86 8.85
CA ARG A 71 -11.24 14.33 8.84
C ARG A 71 -12.43 15.04 9.51
N GLU A 72 -13.64 14.51 9.35
CA GLU A 72 -14.87 15.04 9.94
C GLU A 72 -14.90 14.84 11.46
N GLU A 73 -14.42 13.69 11.95
CA GLU A 73 -14.35 13.39 13.39
C GLU A 73 -13.11 14.01 14.07
N ASP A 74 -12.05 14.33 13.31
CA ASP A 74 -10.81 14.92 13.82
C ASP A 74 -10.79 16.46 13.70
N ASP A 75 -11.62 17.11 14.49
CA ASP A 75 -11.66 18.58 14.60
C ASP A 75 -10.30 19.19 14.97
N SER A 76 -9.50 18.45 15.73
CA SER A 76 -8.20 18.89 16.23
C SER A 76 -7.05 18.75 15.22
N GLY A 77 -7.27 18.03 14.12
CA GLY A 77 -6.24 17.72 13.12
C GLY A 77 -5.15 16.76 13.61
N CYS A 78 -5.42 15.97 14.65
CA CYS A 78 -4.49 14.97 15.17
C CYS A 78 -4.12 13.88 14.16
N ALA A 79 -5.07 13.37 13.36
CA ALA A 79 -4.78 12.38 12.34
C ALA A 79 -3.81 12.94 11.27
N ARG A 80 -4.01 14.19 10.84
CA ARG A 80 -3.08 14.87 9.92
C ARG A 80 -1.72 15.12 10.56
N ARG A 81 -1.69 15.51 11.85
CA ARG A 81 -0.45 15.67 12.61
C ARG A 81 0.34 14.36 12.68
N MET A 82 -0.33 13.25 12.98
CA MET A 82 0.26 11.92 13.03
C MET A 82 0.90 11.56 11.70
N VAL A 83 0.17 11.70 10.58
CA VAL A 83 0.69 11.40 9.24
C VAL A 83 1.90 12.27 8.89
N CYS A 84 1.89 13.55 9.25
CA CYS A 84 3.05 14.43 9.09
C CYS A 84 4.26 13.94 9.90
N GLU A 85 4.06 13.58 11.18
CA GLU A 85 5.16 13.11 12.04
C GLU A 85 5.70 11.75 11.60
N LEU A 86 4.85 10.85 11.10
CA LEU A 86 5.28 9.59 10.48
C LEU A 86 6.08 9.85 9.21
N GLY A 87 5.65 10.79 8.35
CA GLY A 87 6.39 11.18 7.15
C GLY A 87 7.78 11.77 7.43
N ARG A 88 8.02 12.32 8.62
CA ARG A 88 9.36 12.80 9.05
C ARG A 88 10.32 11.69 9.42
N ARG A 89 9.81 10.51 9.82
CA ARG A 89 10.64 9.40 10.30
C ARG A 89 11.17 8.60 9.11
N ALA A 90 12.35 8.03 9.29
CA ALA A 90 12.93 7.14 8.29
C ALA A 90 12.10 5.84 8.24
N GLN A 91 11.80 5.33 7.04
CA GLN A 91 10.91 4.16 6.87
C GLN A 91 11.43 2.92 7.60
N GLU A 92 12.73 2.76 7.77
CA GLU A 92 13.34 1.63 8.48
C GLU A 92 13.04 1.67 9.99
N THR A 93 12.72 2.85 10.52
CA THR A 93 12.41 3.07 11.95
C THR A 93 10.92 3.01 12.27
N LEU A 94 10.07 2.81 11.27
CA LEU A 94 8.63 2.68 11.42
C LEU A 94 8.26 1.23 11.73
N SER A 95 7.26 1.04 12.60
CA SER A 95 6.61 -0.27 12.79
C SER A 95 5.89 -0.70 11.51
N GLU A 96 5.43 -1.96 11.47
CA GLU A 96 4.67 -2.48 10.32
C GLU A 96 3.34 -1.72 10.16
N GLU A 97 2.65 -1.47 11.27
CA GLU A 97 1.38 -0.73 11.29
C GLU A 97 1.56 0.74 10.86
N GLU A 98 2.67 1.37 11.26
CA GLU A 98 2.99 2.74 10.84
C GLU A 98 3.26 2.81 9.33
N LYS A 99 3.87 1.77 8.75
CA LYS A 99 4.07 1.66 7.30
C LYS A 99 2.74 1.46 6.58
N ASP A 100 1.88 0.58 7.09
CA ASP A 100 0.56 0.33 6.52
C ASP A 100 -0.30 1.61 6.48
N ILE A 101 -0.22 2.44 7.52
CA ILE A 101 -0.88 3.76 7.54
C ILE A 101 -0.32 4.66 6.42
N LEU A 102 1.00 4.72 6.26
CA LEU A 102 1.61 5.53 5.19
C LEU A 102 1.28 4.99 3.80
N ASP A 103 1.20 3.67 3.63
CA ASP A 103 0.82 3.03 2.37
C ASP A 103 -0.65 3.28 2.03
N LEU A 104 -1.54 3.26 3.02
CA LEU A 104 -2.94 3.64 2.87
C LEU A 104 -3.10 5.11 2.45
N VAL A 105 -2.31 6.02 3.05
CA VAL A 105 -2.27 7.43 2.63
C VAL A 105 -1.72 7.57 1.21
N GLY A 106 -0.72 6.76 0.87
CA GLY A 106 0.01 6.83 -0.39
C GLY A 106 1.14 7.88 -0.35
N PRO A 107 1.84 8.09 -1.48
CA PRO A 107 3.04 8.91 -1.52
C PRO A 107 2.78 10.36 -1.13
N GLY A 108 3.72 10.94 -0.38
CA GLY A 108 3.67 12.34 -0.01
C GLY A 108 3.81 13.25 -1.23
N VAL A 109 3.20 14.43 -1.15
CA VAL A 109 3.28 15.45 -2.18
C VAL A 109 4.15 16.59 -1.66
N PRO A 110 5.27 16.93 -2.33
CA PRO A 110 6.12 18.02 -1.90
C PRO A 110 5.37 19.36 -1.89
N PRO A 111 5.63 20.24 -0.91
CA PRO A 111 5.03 21.57 -0.90
C PRO A 111 5.41 22.35 -2.17
N GLY A 112 4.46 23.09 -2.74
CA GLY A 112 4.66 23.88 -3.96
C GLY A 112 4.61 23.10 -5.27
N GLN A 113 4.29 21.80 -5.24
CA GLN A 113 4.06 20.98 -6.43
C GLN A 113 2.59 20.57 -6.57
N GLY A 114 2.05 20.66 -7.80
CA GLY A 114 0.69 20.22 -8.15
C GLY A 114 -0.38 21.30 -8.13
N VAL A 115 -1.52 21.01 -8.77
CA VAL A 115 -2.79 21.71 -8.52
C VAL A 115 -3.36 21.13 -7.23
N LEU A 116 -3.86 21.94 -6.30
CA LEU A 116 -4.60 21.48 -5.12
C LEU A 116 -5.84 20.70 -5.57
N PRO A 117 -5.80 19.35 -5.65
CA PRO A 117 -6.98 18.55 -5.89
C PRO A 117 -7.85 18.63 -4.64
N GLU A 118 -9.17 18.58 -4.83
CA GLU A 118 -10.09 18.45 -3.72
C GLU A 118 -10.05 17.02 -3.17
N GLY A 119 -10.27 16.86 -1.87
CA GLY A 119 -10.42 15.55 -1.22
C GLY A 119 -9.59 15.39 0.05
N ALA A 120 -10.12 14.61 0.99
CA ALA A 120 -9.46 14.27 2.23
C ALA A 120 -8.16 13.48 1.98
N SER A 121 -8.16 12.51 1.07
CA SER A 121 -6.95 11.74 0.75
C SER A 121 -5.79 12.61 0.27
N TRP A 122 -6.10 13.67 -0.50
CA TRP A 122 -5.09 14.64 -0.91
C TRP A 122 -4.51 15.40 0.28
N GLU A 123 -5.34 15.87 1.20
CA GLU A 123 -4.86 16.57 2.41
C GLU A 123 -3.87 15.68 3.19
N TYR A 124 -4.19 14.40 3.39
CA TYR A 124 -3.30 13.47 4.07
C TYR A 124 -1.95 13.27 3.34
N ARG A 125 -1.96 13.22 2.00
CA ARG A 125 -0.72 13.16 1.21
C ARG A 125 0.10 14.44 1.27
N ALA A 126 -0.57 15.59 1.25
CA ALA A 126 0.10 16.88 1.36
C ALA A 126 0.80 17.03 2.72
N VAL A 127 0.17 16.60 3.81
CA VAL A 127 0.78 16.67 5.15
C VAL A 127 1.86 15.61 5.37
N ARG A 128 1.73 14.42 4.75
CA ARG A 128 2.84 13.45 4.66
C ARG A 128 4.05 14.09 3.98
N GLY A 129 3.84 14.73 2.82
CA GLY A 129 4.90 15.40 2.07
C GLY A 129 5.52 16.58 2.81
N LEU A 130 4.74 17.32 3.60
CA LEU A 130 5.26 18.32 4.55
C LEU A 130 6.22 17.67 5.56
N GLY A 131 5.86 16.51 6.10
CA GLY A 131 6.72 15.74 7.00
C GLY A 131 8.00 15.26 6.32
N GLU A 132 7.88 14.64 5.14
CA GLU A 132 9.03 14.17 4.34
C GLU A 132 9.99 15.31 3.98
N ALA A 133 9.47 16.54 3.81
CA ALA A 133 10.27 17.74 3.59
C ALA A 133 10.90 18.34 4.86
N GLY A 134 10.73 17.71 6.03
CA GLY A 134 11.26 18.18 7.31
C GLY A 134 10.42 19.29 7.97
N GLY A 135 9.16 19.46 7.57
CA GLY A 135 8.26 20.48 8.11
C GLY A 135 7.98 20.33 9.61
N ASN A 136 7.61 21.45 10.25
CA ASN A 136 7.25 21.44 11.67
C ASN A 136 5.75 21.05 11.83
N CYS A 137 5.50 19.75 12.00
CA CYS A 137 4.15 19.21 12.16
C CYS A 137 3.40 19.77 13.38
N GLY A 138 4.08 20.05 14.49
CA GLY A 138 3.45 20.65 15.66
C GLY A 138 2.99 22.09 15.43
N HIS A 139 3.74 22.86 14.64
CA HIS A 139 3.33 24.19 14.21
C HIS A 139 2.21 24.14 13.15
N ALA A 140 2.22 23.13 12.28
CA ALA A 140 1.17 22.94 11.28
C ALA A 140 -0.18 22.50 11.89
N PHE A 141 -0.15 21.79 13.02
CA PHE A 141 -1.32 21.27 13.72
C PHE A 141 -1.29 21.60 15.22
N PRO A 142 -1.42 22.89 15.58
CA PRO A 142 -1.23 23.35 16.97
C PRO A 142 -2.36 22.93 17.92
N THR A 143 -3.56 22.64 17.39
CA THR A 143 -4.73 22.24 18.19
C THR A 143 -4.61 20.80 18.71
N CYS A 144 -3.92 19.93 17.99
CA CYS A 144 -3.67 18.58 18.46
C CYS A 144 -2.59 18.61 19.54
N THR A 145 -2.91 18.19 20.77
CA THR A 145 -1.95 18.18 21.88
C THR A 145 -1.07 16.94 21.92
N LEU A 146 -1.46 15.87 21.21
CA LEU A 146 -0.76 14.60 21.19
C LEU A 146 0.31 14.58 20.09
N GLY A 147 1.45 13.97 20.40
CA GLY A 147 2.45 13.60 19.39
C GLY A 147 2.03 12.34 18.62
N GLY A 148 2.59 12.13 17.43
CA GLY A 148 2.31 11.00 16.54
C GLY A 148 2.54 9.64 17.21
N ALA A 149 3.60 9.50 18.02
CA ALA A 149 3.83 8.28 18.79
C ALA A 149 2.74 8.02 19.85
N GLN A 150 2.21 9.08 20.47
CA GLN A 150 1.12 8.96 21.44
C GLN A 150 -0.20 8.62 20.75
N LEU A 151 -0.45 9.20 19.57
CA LEU A 151 -1.61 8.88 18.75
C LEU A 151 -1.60 7.43 18.28
N MET A 152 -0.45 6.93 17.81
CA MET A 152 -0.29 5.52 17.45
C MET A 152 -0.54 4.60 18.64
N SER A 153 0.01 4.92 19.81
CA SER A 153 -0.25 4.13 21.02
C SER A 153 -1.73 4.08 21.41
N ALA A 154 -2.47 5.18 21.19
CA ALA A 154 -3.90 5.23 21.43
C ALA A 154 -4.67 4.37 20.42
N VAL A 155 -4.34 4.45 19.12
CA VAL A 155 -4.99 3.66 18.07
C VAL A 155 -4.78 2.16 18.31
N THR A 156 -3.55 1.73 18.60
CA THR A 156 -3.24 0.32 18.86
C THR A 156 -3.89 -0.20 20.15
N ALA A 157 -4.12 0.65 21.15
CA ALA A 157 -4.83 0.24 22.36
C ALA A 157 -6.33 -0.03 22.14
N TYR A 158 -6.93 0.57 21.10
CA TYR A 158 -8.35 0.40 20.77
C TYR A 158 -8.64 -0.66 19.70
N LEU A 159 -7.62 -1.13 18.98
CA LEU A 159 -7.72 -2.19 17.98
C LEU A 159 -7.16 -3.51 18.58
N PRO A 160 -8.01 -4.44 19.05
CA PRO A 160 -7.58 -5.71 19.64
C PRO A 160 -6.98 -6.69 18.63
#